data_AF-A0A251VP56-F1
#
_entry.id   AF-A0A251VP56-F1
#
_cell.length_a   1.000
_cell.length_b   1.000
_cell.length_c   1.000
_cell.angle_alpha   90.00
_cell.angle_beta   90.00
_cell.angle_gamma   90.00
#
_symmetry.space_group_name_H-M   'P 1'
#
loop_
_entity.id
_entity.type
_entity.pdbx_description
1 polymer ?
#
loop_
_entity_poly.entity_id
_entity_poly.type
_entity_poly.pdbx_seq_one_letter_code
_entity_poly.pdbx_strand_id
1 'polypeptide(L)'
;MFTDESACNTYNYGDSVYWDARYIHEASAGSFDWYQRYHALRPFLRKYVPTSSRILMVGCGNAVMSEDMVKDGYEDIMNVDISCVAIEMMRRKYEHVPQLKYLQMDVRDMGFFLDDSFDSVIDKGTLDSLMCGTDAPISASQMLGEVSRLLKPGGTYMLITYGDPTVRMPHINRPVYNWKIDLYIIPRPGFQKPPGSTSSPKSHLSPVRTTDKGMLPADYVLEDPDSHYIYVCTKMGESSDPSDPRLIFDQ
;
A
#
# COMPACT_ATOMS: atom_id res chain seq x y z
N MET A 1 16.04 -10.21 40.98
CA MET A 1 16.56 -10.03 39.62
C MET A 1 15.44 -9.38 38.83
N PHE A 2 15.51 -8.06 38.69
CA PHE A 2 14.58 -7.33 37.84
C PHE A 2 15.01 -7.58 36.39
N THR A 3 14.15 -8.21 35.61
CA THR A 3 14.31 -8.31 34.16
C THR A 3 14.14 -6.92 33.58
N ASP A 4 15.19 -6.42 32.95
CA ASP A 4 15.23 -5.17 32.21
C ASP A 4 14.31 -5.29 30.98
N GLU A 5 13.14 -4.65 31.05
CA GLU A 5 12.17 -4.54 29.95
C GLU A 5 12.47 -3.35 29.01
N SER A 6 13.70 -2.84 28.94
CA SER A 6 14.02 -1.61 28.17
C SER A 6 14.46 -1.81 26.71
N ALA A 7 14.40 -3.00 26.14
CA ALA A 7 14.71 -3.20 24.72
C ALA A 7 13.47 -3.03 23.80
N CYS A 8 12.70 -1.97 23.99
CA CYS A 8 11.80 -1.46 22.95
C CYS A 8 12.62 -0.57 22.03
N ASN A 9 12.88 -1.03 20.81
CA ASN A 9 13.72 -0.35 19.82
C ASN A 9 13.25 1.11 19.63
N THR A 10 14.12 2.08 19.97
CA THR A 10 13.84 3.52 20.09
C THR A 10 13.73 4.29 18.76
N TYR A 11 13.42 3.61 17.65
CA TYR A 11 13.39 4.22 16.32
C TYR A 11 11.98 4.72 15.98
N ASN A 12 11.81 6.04 15.84
CA ASN A 12 10.55 6.65 15.39
C ASN A 12 10.43 6.58 13.86
N TYR A 13 9.89 5.47 13.34
CA TYR A 13 9.69 5.25 11.91
C TYR A 13 8.65 6.19 11.26
N GLY A 14 7.94 7.01 12.05
CA GLY A 14 7.05 8.06 11.55
C GLY A 14 7.72 9.42 11.37
N ASP A 15 9.03 9.54 11.67
CA ASP A 15 9.77 10.80 11.65
C ASP A 15 10.69 10.89 10.42
N SER A 16 10.69 12.04 9.74
CA SER A 16 11.56 12.30 8.59
C SER A 16 13.03 12.22 8.95
N VAL A 17 13.41 12.61 10.17
CA VAL A 17 14.82 12.61 10.61
C VAL A 17 15.40 11.19 10.60
N TYR A 18 14.61 10.20 11.00
CA TYR A 18 15.02 8.79 10.94
C TYR A 18 15.28 8.36 9.49
N TRP A 19 14.33 8.66 8.60
CA TRP A 19 14.42 8.27 7.20
C TRP A 19 15.51 9.00 6.44
N ASP A 20 15.68 10.31 6.66
CA ASP A 20 16.76 11.11 6.07
C ASP A 20 18.12 10.52 6.45
N ALA A 21 18.35 10.20 7.73
CA ALA A 21 19.58 9.58 8.19
C ALA A 21 19.83 8.23 7.50
N ARG A 22 18.79 7.38 7.41
CA ARG A 22 18.88 6.10 6.72
C ARG A 22 19.24 6.27 5.24
N TYR A 23 18.56 7.15 4.52
CA TYR A 23 18.81 7.36 3.09
C TYR A 23 20.16 8.01 2.80
N ILE A 24 20.68 8.85 3.70
CA ILE A 24 22.06 9.35 3.62
C ILE A 24 23.06 8.20 3.73
N HIS A 25 22.89 7.31 4.72
CA HIS A 25 23.78 6.17 4.93
C HIS A 25 23.71 5.14 3.80
N GLU A 26 22.51 4.92 3.24
CA GLU A 26 22.28 3.93 2.18
C GLU A 26 22.45 4.51 0.77
N ALA A 27 22.78 5.79 0.62
CA ALA A 27 22.93 6.44 -0.69
C ALA A 27 23.91 5.71 -1.63
N SER A 28 24.95 5.08 -1.09
CA SER A 28 25.93 4.28 -1.85
C SER A 28 25.56 2.79 -1.99
N ALA A 29 24.60 2.29 -1.21
CA ALA A 29 24.19 0.88 -1.20
C ALA A 29 23.17 0.52 -2.29
N GLY A 30 22.66 1.53 -3.01
CA GLY A 30 21.67 1.36 -4.07
C GLY A 30 20.23 1.39 -3.56
N SER A 31 19.30 0.92 -4.39
CA SER A 31 17.87 0.95 -4.08
C SER A 31 17.42 -0.22 -3.19
N PHE A 32 16.53 0.05 -2.24
CA PHE A 32 15.98 -0.96 -1.34
C PHE A 32 14.46 -1.09 -1.55
N ASP A 33 13.95 -2.32 -1.67
CA ASP A 33 12.50 -2.58 -1.68
C ASP A 33 12.10 -3.41 -0.48
N TRP A 34 11.21 -2.84 0.32
CA TRP A 34 10.47 -3.58 1.33
C TRP A 34 9.49 -4.56 0.67
N TYR A 35 9.33 -5.71 1.32
CA TYR A 35 8.42 -6.81 1.00
C TYR A 35 8.67 -7.47 -0.36
N GLN A 36 7.95 -7.05 -1.39
CA GLN A 36 7.92 -7.70 -2.70
C GLN A 36 8.51 -6.78 -3.75
N ARG A 37 9.19 -7.39 -4.74
CA ARG A 37 9.58 -6.69 -5.98
C ARG A 37 8.40 -6.65 -6.94
N TYR A 38 8.46 -5.70 -7.89
CA TYR A 38 7.39 -5.48 -8.86
C TYR A 38 6.95 -6.76 -9.58
N HIS A 39 7.88 -7.65 -9.96
CA HIS A 39 7.56 -8.91 -10.64
C HIS A 39 6.49 -9.75 -9.91
N ALA A 40 6.57 -9.86 -8.59
CA ALA A 40 5.61 -10.62 -7.79
C ALA A 40 4.27 -9.88 -7.62
N LEU A 41 4.31 -8.54 -7.62
CA LEU A 41 3.12 -7.68 -7.47
C LEU A 41 2.38 -7.43 -8.79
N ARG A 42 3.06 -7.59 -9.93
CA ARG A 42 2.56 -7.28 -11.27
C ARG A 42 1.20 -7.92 -11.58
N PRO A 43 0.91 -9.19 -11.26
CA PRO A 43 -0.41 -9.76 -11.54
C PRO A 43 -1.56 -9.03 -10.83
N PHE A 44 -1.33 -8.54 -9.62
CA PHE A 44 -2.32 -7.80 -8.84
C PHE A 44 -2.48 -6.38 -9.36
N LEU A 45 -1.37 -5.68 -9.62
CA LEU A 45 -1.37 -4.33 -10.18
C LEU A 45 -2.05 -4.31 -11.54
N ARG A 46 -1.75 -5.25 -12.44
CA ARG A 46 -2.40 -5.35 -13.75
C ARG A 46 -3.88 -5.70 -13.67
N LYS A 47 -4.32 -6.35 -12.59
CA LYS A 47 -5.72 -6.70 -12.38
C LYS A 47 -6.55 -5.50 -11.89
N TYR A 48 -5.99 -4.66 -11.02
CA TYR A 48 -6.75 -3.63 -10.31
C TYR A 48 -6.39 -2.18 -10.66
N VAL A 49 -5.23 -1.96 -11.28
CA VAL A 49 -4.70 -0.63 -11.61
C VAL A 49 -4.43 -0.57 -13.12
N PRO A 50 -5.35 -0.02 -13.92
CA PRO A 50 -5.11 0.26 -15.34
C PRO A 50 -3.85 1.09 -15.55
N THR A 51 -3.13 0.88 -16.66
CA THR A 51 -1.85 1.58 -16.93
C THR A 51 -2.02 3.08 -17.16
N SER A 52 -3.20 3.50 -17.62
CA SER A 52 -3.59 4.90 -17.80
C SER A 52 -4.05 5.58 -16.51
N SER A 53 -4.04 4.87 -15.37
CA SER A 53 -4.45 5.43 -14.08
C SER A 53 -3.50 6.52 -13.64
N ARG A 54 -4.03 7.60 -13.05
CA ARG A 54 -3.24 8.53 -12.25
C ARG A 54 -2.97 7.91 -10.89
N ILE A 55 -1.71 7.59 -10.61
CA ILE A 55 -1.29 6.81 -9.45
C ILE A 55 -0.56 7.69 -8.43
N LEU A 56 -0.89 7.52 -7.15
CA LEU A 56 -0.10 8.03 -6.03
C LEU A 56 0.63 6.87 -5.34
N MET A 57 1.95 6.92 -5.32
CA MET A 57 2.80 6.02 -4.54
C MET A 57 3.16 6.70 -3.22
N VAL A 58 2.57 6.24 -2.11
CA VAL A 58 2.78 6.84 -0.78
C VAL A 58 3.96 6.21 -0.06
N GLY A 59 4.88 7.04 0.44
CA GLY A 59 6.14 6.61 1.06
C GLY A 59 7.01 5.82 0.08
N CYS A 60 7.35 6.44 -1.05
CA CYS A 60 8.05 5.76 -2.14
C CYS A 60 9.49 5.34 -1.78
N GLY A 61 10.11 6.01 -0.81
CA GLY A 61 11.50 5.82 -0.44
C GLY A 61 12.44 5.85 -1.65
N ASN A 62 13.35 4.88 -1.70
CA ASN A 62 14.27 4.64 -2.82
C ASN A 62 13.97 3.35 -3.59
N ALA A 63 12.75 2.84 -3.47
CA ALA A 63 12.25 1.63 -4.13
C ALA A 63 12.30 1.74 -5.65
N VAL A 64 12.46 0.59 -6.34
CA VAL A 64 12.49 0.51 -7.81
C VAL A 64 11.13 0.17 -8.44
N MET A 65 10.09 0.13 -7.61
CA MET A 65 8.77 -0.34 -8.03
C MET A 65 8.14 0.58 -9.09
N SER A 66 8.26 1.91 -8.92
CA SER A 66 7.62 2.87 -9.81
C SER A 66 8.23 2.88 -11.22
N GLU A 67 9.55 2.77 -11.37
CA GLU A 67 10.13 2.65 -12.72
C GLU A 67 9.85 1.30 -13.36
N ASP A 68 9.75 0.22 -12.59
CA ASP A 68 9.38 -1.08 -13.13
C ASP A 68 7.93 -1.08 -13.61
N MET A 69 7.05 -0.34 -12.93
CA MET A 69 5.71 -0.01 -13.44
C MET A 69 5.79 0.79 -14.74
N VAL A 70 6.58 1.85 -14.83
CA VAL A 70 6.72 2.61 -16.08
C VAL A 70 7.22 1.73 -17.24
N LYS A 71 8.17 0.83 -16.99
CA LYS A 71 8.63 -0.16 -17.99
C LYS A 71 7.51 -1.13 -18.42
N ASP A 72 6.53 -1.39 -17.57
CA ASP A 72 5.33 -2.18 -17.88
C ASP A 72 4.16 -1.35 -18.45
N GLY A 73 4.40 -0.08 -18.77
CA GLY A 73 3.49 0.78 -19.52
C GLY A 73 2.65 1.75 -18.69
N TYR A 74 2.91 1.90 -17.38
CA TYR A 74 2.20 2.89 -16.56
C TYR A 74 2.65 4.33 -16.87
N GLU A 75 1.71 5.26 -16.96
CA GLU A 75 1.93 6.55 -17.62
C GLU A 75 2.03 7.76 -16.68
N ASP A 76 1.38 7.74 -15.51
CA ASP A 76 1.35 8.87 -14.57
C ASP A 76 1.46 8.40 -13.12
N ILE A 77 2.68 8.48 -12.56
CA ILE A 77 2.96 8.08 -11.18
C ILE A 77 3.53 9.29 -10.42
N MET A 78 2.77 9.76 -9.43
CA MET A 78 3.23 10.70 -8.41
C MET A 78 3.79 9.91 -7.22
N ASN A 79 5.05 10.12 -6.91
CA ASN A 79 5.74 9.49 -5.79
C ASN A 79 5.92 10.53 -4.67
N VAL A 80 5.47 10.19 -3.46
CA VAL A 80 5.64 11.05 -2.29
C VAL A 80 6.35 10.32 -1.17
N ASP A 81 7.15 11.07 -0.43
CA ASP A 81 7.85 10.60 0.76
C ASP A 81 8.11 11.77 1.71
N ILE A 82 8.15 11.50 3.01
CA ILE A 82 8.41 12.53 4.02
C ILE A 82 9.88 12.98 3.99
N SER A 83 10.79 12.09 3.54
CA SER A 83 12.23 12.35 3.42
C SER A 83 12.54 13.20 2.20
N CYS A 84 13.08 14.41 2.43
CA CYS A 84 13.59 15.23 1.34
C CYS A 84 14.79 14.57 0.65
N VAL A 85 15.61 13.84 1.40
CA VAL A 85 16.79 13.13 0.88
C VAL A 85 16.37 12.07 -0.15
N ALA A 86 15.37 11.24 0.18
CA ALA A 86 14.85 10.23 -0.74
C ALA A 86 14.30 10.87 -2.02
N ILE A 87 13.49 11.92 -1.86
CA ILE A 87 12.86 12.63 -2.98
C ILE A 87 13.91 13.26 -3.90
N GLU A 88 14.90 13.96 -3.36
CA GLU A 88 15.96 14.56 -4.17
C GLU A 88 16.79 13.51 -4.91
N MET A 89 17.13 12.41 -4.24
CA MET A 89 17.86 11.31 -4.84
C MET A 89 17.09 10.70 -6.01
N MET A 90 15.82 10.38 -5.80
CA MET A 90 14.99 9.73 -6.82
C MET A 90 14.65 10.67 -7.97
N ARG A 91 14.40 11.95 -7.68
CA ARG A 91 14.19 12.98 -8.70
C ARG A 91 15.40 13.12 -9.62
N ARG A 92 16.62 13.14 -9.07
CA ARG A 92 17.86 13.18 -9.87
C ARG A 92 18.05 11.90 -10.68
N LYS A 93 17.81 10.74 -10.05
CA LYS A 93 18.01 9.42 -10.69
C LYS A 93 17.10 9.23 -11.90
N TYR A 94 15.85 9.70 -11.82
CA TYR A 94 14.83 9.50 -12.85
C TYR A 94 14.38 10.79 -13.55
N GLU A 95 15.21 11.85 -13.55
CA GLU A 95 14.90 13.14 -14.19
C GLU A 95 14.52 13.00 -15.68
N HIS A 96 15.06 11.99 -16.34
CA HIS A 96 14.82 11.67 -17.75
C HIS A 96 13.55 10.83 -18.01
N VAL A 97 12.79 10.45 -16.97
CA VAL A 97 11.59 9.61 -17.07
C VAL A 97 10.35 10.46 -16.74
N PRO A 98 9.68 11.06 -17.73
CA PRO A 98 8.61 12.05 -17.50
C PRO A 98 7.35 11.49 -16.84
N GLN A 99 7.15 10.16 -16.87
CA GLN A 99 6.05 9.46 -16.19
C GLN A 99 6.22 9.46 -14.67
N LEU A 100 7.44 9.66 -14.16
CA LEU A 100 7.76 9.67 -12.74
C LEU A 100 7.88 11.08 -12.21
N LYS A 101 6.98 11.44 -11.30
CA LYS A 101 7.02 12.71 -10.57
C LYS A 101 7.33 12.41 -9.10
N TYR A 102 8.07 13.30 -8.45
CA TYR A 102 8.49 13.17 -7.05
C TYR A 102 8.21 14.44 -6.29
N LEU A 103 7.61 14.33 -5.11
CA LEU A 103 7.26 15.45 -4.24
C LEU A 103 7.45 15.08 -2.78
N GLN A 104 8.18 15.90 -2.02
CA GLN A 104 8.26 15.73 -0.57
C GLN A 104 6.90 16.02 0.05
N MET A 105 6.38 15.10 0.84
CA MET A 105 5.07 15.22 1.48
C MET A 105 4.92 14.29 2.66
N ASP A 106 4.24 14.74 3.70
CA ASP A 106 3.76 13.88 4.77
C ASP A 106 2.42 13.25 4.34
N VAL A 107 2.34 11.92 4.33
CA VAL A 107 1.13 11.20 3.92
C VAL A 107 -0.05 11.40 4.88
N ARG A 108 0.19 11.95 6.07
CA ARG A 108 -0.85 12.33 7.04
C ARG A 108 -1.52 13.66 6.70
N ASP A 109 -0.89 14.47 5.84
CA ASP A 109 -1.39 15.76 5.35
C ASP A 109 -1.02 15.95 3.87
N MET A 110 -1.93 15.53 3.00
CA MET A 110 -1.80 15.60 1.55
C MET A 110 -2.73 16.67 0.95
N GLY A 111 -2.99 17.75 1.69
CA GLY A 111 -3.87 18.86 1.29
C GLY A 111 -3.43 19.61 0.02
N PHE A 112 -2.21 19.39 -0.46
CA PHE A 112 -1.75 19.86 -1.77
C PHE A 112 -2.58 19.26 -2.94
N PHE A 113 -3.06 18.04 -2.78
CA PHE A 113 -3.87 17.36 -3.78
C PHE A 113 -5.36 17.56 -3.52
N LEU A 114 -6.10 17.79 -4.61
CA LEU A 114 -7.56 17.87 -4.57
C LEU A 114 -8.17 16.51 -4.24
N ASP A 115 -9.37 16.54 -3.67
CA ASP A 115 -10.23 15.38 -3.47
C ASP A 115 -10.49 14.68 -4.81
N ASP A 116 -10.72 13.36 -4.77
CA ASP A 116 -11.06 12.54 -5.93
C ASP A 116 -10.13 12.76 -7.14
N SER A 117 -8.83 12.93 -6.89
CA SER A 117 -7.88 13.30 -7.93
C SER A 117 -6.99 12.14 -8.40
N PHE A 118 -7.00 11.01 -7.69
CA PHE A 118 -6.25 9.81 -8.06
C PHE A 118 -7.16 8.63 -8.37
N ASP A 119 -6.81 7.86 -9.39
CA ASP A 119 -7.49 6.60 -9.74
C ASP A 119 -6.99 5.45 -8.88
N SER A 120 -5.74 5.51 -8.42
CA SER A 120 -5.18 4.51 -7.52
C SER A 120 -4.13 5.09 -6.57
N VAL A 121 -4.11 4.56 -5.35
CA VAL A 121 -3.08 4.81 -4.34
C VAL A 121 -2.41 3.48 -4.01
N ILE A 122 -1.08 3.43 -4.05
CA ILE A 122 -0.30 2.24 -3.72
C ILE A 122 0.54 2.55 -2.49
N ASP A 123 0.38 1.73 -1.46
CA ASP A 123 1.19 1.73 -0.24
C ASP A 123 1.96 0.42 -0.15
N LYS A 124 3.29 0.51 -0.03
CA LYS A 124 4.16 -0.63 0.21
C LYS A 124 5.05 -0.39 1.42
N GLY A 125 4.49 -0.60 2.62
CA GLY A 125 5.18 -0.52 3.90
C GLY A 125 5.18 0.85 4.57
N THR A 126 4.43 1.80 4.03
CA THR A 126 4.31 3.14 4.59
C THR A 126 3.38 3.14 5.80
N LEU A 127 2.20 2.51 5.68
CA LEU A 127 1.33 2.29 6.84
C LEU A 127 2.02 1.45 7.93
N ASP A 128 2.84 0.46 7.53
CA ASP A 128 3.66 -0.31 8.47
C ASP A 128 4.62 0.58 9.26
N SER A 129 5.30 1.50 8.57
CA SER A 129 6.22 2.46 9.18
C SER A 129 5.51 3.39 10.17
N LEU A 130 4.34 3.93 9.81
CA LEU A 130 3.53 4.76 10.71
C LEU A 130 3.06 3.98 11.94
N MET A 131 2.73 2.70 11.77
CA MET A 131 2.27 1.84 12.85
C MET A 131 3.37 1.45 13.86
N CYS A 132 4.64 1.63 13.49
CA CYS A 132 5.79 1.50 14.38
C CYS A 132 6.20 2.83 15.06
N GLY A 133 5.55 3.94 14.72
CA GLY A 133 5.85 5.26 15.27
C GLY A 133 5.08 5.60 16.55
N THR A 134 5.38 6.77 17.11
CA THR A 134 4.57 7.36 18.18
C THR A 134 3.18 7.72 17.64
N ASP A 135 2.14 7.56 18.46
CA ASP A 135 0.74 7.83 18.07
C ASP A 135 0.27 7.06 16.82
N ALA A 136 0.79 5.84 16.63
CA ALA A 136 0.49 4.96 15.51
C ALA A 136 -1.00 4.92 15.08
N PRO A 137 -1.99 4.74 15.98
CA PRO A 137 -3.41 4.73 15.59
C PRO A 137 -3.90 6.06 14.97
N ILE A 138 -3.40 7.19 15.47
CA ILE A 138 -3.76 8.53 14.98
C ILE A 138 -3.12 8.74 13.60
N SER A 139 -1.82 8.48 13.48
CA SER A 139 -1.09 8.61 12.22
C SER A 139 -1.68 7.73 11.12
N ALA A 140 -2.02 6.48 11.43
CA ALA A 140 -2.70 5.57 10.52
C ALA A 140 -4.09 6.09 10.10
N SER A 141 -4.87 6.65 11.05
CA SER A 141 -6.18 7.22 10.74
C SER A 141 -6.08 8.47 9.85
N GLN A 142 -5.07 9.32 10.05
CA GLN A 142 -4.84 10.51 9.23
C GLN A 142 -4.46 10.12 7.80
N MET A 143 -3.47 9.24 7.64
CA MET A 143 -3.06 8.74 6.34
C MET A 143 -4.22 8.08 5.59
N LEU A 144 -4.95 7.15 6.22
CA LEU A 144 -6.06 6.45 5.57
C LEU A 144 -7.23 7.39 5.24
N GLY A 145 -7.44 8.45 6.04
CA GLY A 145 -8.39 9.52 5.74
C GLY A 145 -8.01 10.26 4.46
N GLU A 146 -6.74 10.65 4.33
CA GLU A 146 -6.23 11.31 3.13
C GLU A 146 -6.29 10.38 1.90
N VAL A 147 -5.91 9.10 2.05
CA VAL A 147 -6.05 8.10 0.97
C VAL A 147 -7.50 8.00 0.48
N SER A 148 -8.46 7.91 1.42
CA SER A 148 -9.89 7.85 1.07
C SER A 148 -10.38 9.13 0.40
N ARG A 149 -9.96 10.30 0.87
CA ARG A 149 -10.29 11.62 0.29
C ARG A 149 -9.76 11.77 -1.14
N LEU A 150 -8.53 11.35 -1.39
CA LEU A 150 -7.86 11.51 -2.68
C LEU A 150 -8.31 10.53 -3.76
N LEU A 151 -8.80 9.36 -3.36
CA LEU A 151 -9.29 8.35 -4.31
C LEU A 151 -10.63 8.76 -4.89
N LYS A 152 -10.74 8.71 -6.23
CA LYS A 152 -12.02 8.83 -6.93
C LYS A 152 -13.01 7.74 -6.51
N PRO A 153 -14.32 7.96 -6.66
CA PRO A 153 -15.30 6.88 -6.74
C PRO A 153 -14.85 5.79 -7.73
N GLY A 154 -14.81 4.53 -7.31
CA GLY A 154 -14.29 3.41 -8.08
C GLY A 154 -12.77 3.25 -8.07
N GLY A 155 -12.04 4.19 -7.45
CA GLY A 155 -10.59 4.14 -7.31
C GLY A 155 -10.12 3.07 -6.33
N THR A 156 -8.85 2.66 -6.48
CA THR A 156 -8.28 1.54 -5.71
C THR A 156 -7.15 1.99 -4.79
N TYR A 157 -7.25 1.66 -3.51
CA TYR A 157 -6.12 1.63 -2.58
C TYR A 157 -5.54 0.22 -2.54
N MET A 158 -4.27 0.05 -2.91
CA MET A 158 -3.55 -1.22 -2.79
C MET A 158 -2.50 -1.12 -1.69
N LEU A 159 -2.71 -1.84 -0.60
CA LEU A 159 -1.82 -1.92 0.54
C LEU A 159 -1.04 -3.25 0.52
N ILE A 160 0.28 -3.17 0.37
CA ILE A 160 1.22 -4.28 0.47
C ILE A 160 1.94 -4.18 1.82
N THR A 161 1.73 -5.17 2.68
CA THR A 161 2.11 -5.09 4.10
C THR A 161 2.49 -6.47 4.65
N TYR A 162 3.18 -6.51 5.78
CA TYR A 162 3.35 -7.71 6.59
C TYR A 162 2.21 -7.91 7.61
N GLY A 163 1.37 -6.90 7.81
CA GLY A 163 0.28 -6.96 8.78
C GLY A 163 -0.86 -7.87 8.33
N ASP A 164 -1.12 -8.93 9.10
CA ASP A 164 -2.25 -9.82 8.87
C ASP A 164 -3.59 -9.15 9.21
N PRO A 165 -4.74 -9.78 8.85
CA PRO A 165 -6.05 -9.15 9.05
C PRO A 165 -6.34 -8.73 10.49
N THR A 166 -5.79 -9.41 11.50
CA THR A 166 -5.98 -9.07 12.93
C THR A 166 -5.48 -7.66 13.26
N VAL A 167 -4.40 -7.22 12.60
CA VAL A 167 -3.74 -5.93 12.87
C VAL A 167 -3.98 -4.88 11.78
N ARG A 168 -4.51 -5.25 10.61
CA ARG A 168 -4.82 -4.30 9.53
C ARG A 168 -6.31 -3.98 9.41
N MET A 169 -7.20 -4.97 9.51
CA MET A 169 -8.65 -4.74 9.35
C MET A 169 -9.23 -3.70 10.32
N PRO A 170 -8.80 -3.59 11.60
CA PRO A 170 -9.29 -2.53 12.50
C PRO A 170 -9.06 -1.11 11.96
N HIS A 171 -8.04 -0.93 11.13
CA HIS A 171 -7.68 0.37 10.55
C HIS A 171 -8.34 0.58 9.20
N ILE A 172 -8.28 -0.40 8.29
CA ILE A 172 -8.74 -0.23 6.90
C ILE A 172 -10.23 -0.53 6.72
N ASN A 173 -10.87 -1.34 7.56
CA ASN A 173 -12.28 -1.72 7.38
C ASN A 173 -13.23 -0.80 8.18
N ARG A 174 -12.99 0.52 8.13
CA ARG A 174 -13.85 1.51 8.81
C ARG A 174 -14.96 1.96 7.87
N PRO A 175 -16.23 2.04 8.33
CA PRO A 175 -17.36 2.42 7.48
C PRO A 175 -17.18 3.75 6.73
N VAL A 176 -16.47 4.71 7.33
CA VAL A 176 -16.21 6.03 6.74
C VAL A 176 -15.47 5.98 5.40
N TYR A 177 -14.67 4.95 5.14
CA TYR A 177 -13.93 4.84 3.88
C TYR A 177 -14.76 4.27 2.72
N ASN A 178 -15.89 3.62 3.05
CA ASN A 178 -16.85 3.09 2.08
C ASN A 178 -16.21 2.33 0.90
N TRP A 179 -15.28 1.42 1.19
CA TRP A 179 -14.66 0.58 0.16
C TRP A 179 -14.96 -0.91 0.39
N LYS A 180 -14.96 -1.67 -0.70
CA LYS A 180 -14.89 -3.13 -0.66
C LYS A 180 -13.43 -3.57 -0.55
N ILE A 181 -13.13 -4.60 0.24
CA ILE A 181 -11.77 -5.11 0.42
C ILE A 181 -11.67 -6.54 -0.15
N ASP A 182 -10.77 -6.76 -1.10
CA ASP A 182 -10.29 -8.08 -1.49
C ASP A 182 -8.93 -8.34 -0.81
N LEU A 183 -8.77 -9.50 -0.17
CA LEU A 183 -7.52 -9.90 0.49
C LEU A 183 -6.75 -10.91 -0.35
N TYR A 184 -5.46 -10.71 -0.51
CA TYR A 184 -4.52 -11.69 -1.06
C TYR A 184 -3.40 -11.99 -0.08
N ILE A 185 -2.92 -13.22 -0.11
CA ILE A 185 -1.80 -13.68 0.71
C ILE A 185 -0.79 -14.30 -0.24
N ILE A 186 0.43 -13.76 -0.21
CA ILE A 186 1.51 -14.19 -1.07
C ILE A 186 2.72 -14.59 -0.23
N PRO A 187 3.45 -15.66 -0.62
CA PRO A 187 4.65 -16.06 0.10
C PRO A 187 5.73 -14.98 -0.04
N ARG A 188 6.65 -14.92 0.92
CA ARG A 188 7.78 -13.98 0.84
C ARG A 188 8.73 -14.34 -0.28
N PRO A 189 9.54 -13.37 -0.75
CA PRO A 189 10.63 -13.66 -1.67
C PRO A 189 11.54 -14.77 -1.13
N GLY A 190 11.81 -15.78 -1.96
CA GLY A 190 12.69 -16.90 -1.61
C GLY A 190 12.01 -18.05 -0.86
N PHE A 191 10.73 -17.96 -0.51
CA PHE A 191 10.01 -19.07 0.10
C PHE A 191 9.96 -20.29 -0.86
N GLN A 192 10.26 -21.46 -0.31
CA GLN A 192 10.17 -22.73 -1.03
C GLN A 192 9.09 -23.59 -0.38
N LYS A 193 8.12 -24.04 -1.18
CA LYS A 193 7.07 -24.93 -0.68
C LYS A 193 7.68 -26.24 -0.16
N PRO A 194 7.22 -26.76 0.99
CA PRO A 194 7.60 -28.08 1.45
C PRO A 194 7.29 -29.16 0.39
N PRO A 195 8.15 -30.17 0.24
CA PRO A 195 7.87 -31.33 -0.61
C PRO A 195 6.53 -31.99 -0.22
N GLY A 196 5.63 -32.18 -1.17
CA GLY A 196 4.31 -32.78 -0.92
C GLY A 196 3.18 -31.79 -0.64
N SER A 197 3.42 -30.47 -0.70
CA SER A 197 2.33 -29.49 -0.69
C SER A 197 1.40 -29.68 -1.89
N THR A 198 0.10 -29.78 -1.63
CA THR A 198 -0.95 -30.06 -2.63
C THR A 198 -1.56 -28.80 -3.22
N SER A 199 -1.17 -27.61 -2.75
CA SER A 199 -1.77 -26.36 -3.21
C SER A 199 -1.24 -25.95 -4.58
N SER A 200 -2.18 -25.50 -5.44
CA SER A 200 -1.87 -25.04 -6.79
C SER A 200 -0.76 -23.97 -6.78
N PRO A 201 0.17 -23.97 -7.75
CA PRO A 201 1.24 -22.98 -7.84
C PRO A 201 0.75 -21.52 -7.89
N LYS A 202 -0.49 -21.29 -8.33
CA LYS A 202 -1.09 -19.95 -8.50
C LYS A 202 -2.24 -19.67 -7.53
N SER A 203 -2.40 -20.46 -6.46
CA SER A 203 -3.45 -20.25 -5.45
C SER A 203 -3.48 -18.82 -4.90
N HIS A 204 -2.29 -18.24 -4.71
CA HIS A 204 -2.08 -16.88 -4.20
C HIS A 204 -2.55 -15.74 -5.14
N LEU A 205 -2.91 -16.04 -6.40
CA LEU A 205 -3.42 -15.05 -7.36
C LEU A 205 -4.95 -14.87 -7.29
N SER A 206 -5.62 -15.60 -6.41
CA SER A 206 -7.05 -15.48 -6.14
C SER A 206 -7.29 -14.84 -4.77
N PRO A 207 -8.33 -13.99 -4.61
CA PRO A 207 -8.66 -13.44 -3.32
C PRO A 207 -8.98 -14.55 -2.30
N VAL A 208 -8.49 -14.39 -1.09
CA VAL A 208 -8.81 -15.23 0.06
C VAL A 208 -10.23 -14.92 0.52
N ARG A 209 -11.02 -15.96 0.79
CA ARG A 209 -12.33 -15.80 1.40
C ARG A 209 -12.15 -15.37 2.85
N THR A 210 -12.75 -14.23 3.21
CA THR A 210 -12.75 -13.70 4.58
C THR A 210 -14.14 -13.81 5.20
N THR A 211 -14.19 -13.72 6.52
CA THR A 211 -15.46 -13.51 7.24
C THR A 211 -16.02 -12.11 6.98
N ASP A 212 -17.24 -11.82 7.46
CA ASP A 212 -17.88 -10.49 7.35
C ASP A 212 -17.05 -9.37 8.01
N LYS A 213 -16.16 -9.72 8.94
CA LYS A 213 -15.23 -8.77 9.59
C LYS A 213 -13.90 -8.61 8.85
N GLY A 214 -13.72 -9.29 7.71
CA GLY A 214 -12.46 -9.31 6.97
C GLY A 214 -11.40 -10.25 7.55
N MET A 215 -11.76 -11.09 8.53
CA MET A 215 -10.81 -12.02 9.17
C MET A 215 -10.61 -13.30 8.34
N LEU A 216 -9.45 -13.93 8.48
CA LEU A 216 -9.23 -15.29 7.96
C LEU A 216 -10.17 -16.29 8.66
N PRO A 217 -10.69 -17.29 7.94
CA PRO A 217 -11.38 -18.43 8.54
C PRO A 217 -10.49 -19.13 9.58
N ALA A 218 -11.10 -19.69 10.63
CA ALA A 218 -10.35 -20.36 11.70
C ALA A 218 -9.59 -21.62 11.22
N ASP A 219 -10.03 -22.22 10.12
CA ASP A 219 -9.43 -23.37 9.45
C ASP A 219 -8.47 -22.97 8.32
N TYR A 220 -8.24 -21.68 8.10
CA TYR A 220 -7.30 -21.22 7.08
C TYR A 220 -5.86 -21.48 7.52
N VAL A 221 -5.10 -22.21 6.69
CA VAL A 221 -3.70 -22.55 6.94
C VAL A 221 -2.81 -21.75 6.00
N LEU A 222 -1.93 -20.92 6.56
CA LEU A 222 -0.91 -20.20 5.80
C LEU A 222 0.14 -21.19 5.26
N GLU A 223 0.48 -21.04 3.98
CA GLU A 223 1.58 -21.81 3.38
C GLU A 223 2.95 -21.33 3.89
N ASP A 224 3.15 -20.01 3.93
CA ASP A 224 4.31 -19.34 4.54
C ASP A 224 3.82 -18.57 5.78
N PRO A 225 4.26 -18.92 7.01
CA PRO A 225 3.81 -18.22 8.22
C PRO A 225 4.19 -16.74 8.23
N ASP A 226 5.20 -16.36 7.47
CA ASP A 226 5.67 -14.98 7.35
C ASP A 226 5.17 -14.33 6.04
N SER A 227 4.07 -14.82 5.46
CA SER A 227 3.49 -14.31 4.21
C SER A 227 3.33 -12.79 4.21
N HIS A 228 3.42 -12.19 3.03
CA HIS A 228 2.99 -10.81 2.81
C HIS A 228 1.50 -10.77 2.42
N TYR A 229 0.82 -9.70 2.80
CA TYR A 229 -0.59 -9.47 2.55
C TYR A 229 -0.76 -8.33 1.55
N ILE A 230 -1.71 -8.49 0.63
CA ILE A 230 -2.16 -7.41 -0.25
C ILE A 230 -3.65 -7.18 0.02
N TYR A 231 -3.98 -6.01 0.54
CA TYR A 231 -5.36 -5.55 0.67
C TYR A 231 -5.67 -4.63 -0.50
N VAL A 232 -6.66 -5.00 -1.29
CA VAL A 232 -7.16 -4.18 -2.39
C VAL A 232 -8.49 -3.59 -1.98
N CYS A 233 -8.49 -2.31 -1.63
CA CYS A 233 -9.66 -1.57 -1.19
C CYS A 233 -10.19 -0.72 -2.35
N THR A 234 -11.38 -1.04 -2.87
CA THR A 234 -12.01 -0.31 -3.97
C THR A 234 -13.08 0.62 -3.41
N LYS A 235 -12.87 1.94 -3.53
CA LYS A 235 -13.81 2.97 -3.05
C LYS A 235 -15.12 2.83 -3.81
N MET A 236 -16.21 2.61 -3.09
CA MET A 236 -17.52 2.53 -3.69
C MET A 236 -17.96 3.96 -4.04
N GLY A 237 -18.62 4.12 -5.19
CA GLY A 237 -19.31 5.38 -5.44
C GLY A 237 -20.39 5.62 -4.39
N GLU A 238 -20.73 6.89 -4.16
CA GLU A 238 -21.99 7.18 -3.49
C GLU A 238 -23.08 6.43 -4.25
N SER A 239 -23.77 5.51 -3.56
CA SER A 239 -24.83 4.73 -4.17
C SER A 239 -25.75 5.68 -4.92
N SER A 240 -25.95 5.45 -6.22
CA SER A 240 -27.11 5.99 -6.92
C SER A 240 -28.31 5.67 -6.05
N ASP A 241 -28.90 6.72 -5.47
CA ASP A 241 -30.06 6.63 -4.61
C ASP A 241 -31.09 5.72 -5.30
N PRO A 242 -31.54 4.61 -4.68
CA PRO A 242 -32.59 3.78 -5.26
C PRO A 242 -33.92 4.54 -5.42
N SER A 243 -34.02 5.78 -4.91
CA SER A 243 -35.12 6.70 -5.16
C SER A 243 -34.88 7.74 -6.27
N ASP A 244 -33.77 7.67 -7.04
CA ASP A 244 -33.53 8.58 -8.17
C ASP A 244 -34.56 8.34 -9.29
N PRO A 245 -35.50 9.28 -9.52
CA PRO A 245 -36.55 9.12 -10.52
C PRO A 245 -36.04 9.17 -11.97
N ARG A 246 -34.74 9.44 -12.19
CA ARG A 246 -34.13 9.49 -13.53
C ARG A 246 -33.83 8.12 -14.15
N LEU A 247 -34.02 7.03 -13.41
CA LEU A 247 -33.82 5.66 -13.91
C LEU A 247 -35.14 4.93 -14.29
N ILE A 248 -36.29 5.61 -14.25
CA ILE A 248 -37.60 5.03 -14.63
C ILE A 248 -37.89 5.20 -16.14
N PHE A 249 -37.06 5.93 -16.86
CA PHE A 249 -37.21 6.11 -18.31
C PHE A 249 -35.92 5.75 -19.05
N ASP A 250 -35.68 4.44 -19.17
CA ASP A 250 -35.23 3.87 -20.43
C ASP A 250 -35.78 2.43 -20.50
N GLN A 251 -36.33 2.10 -21.66
CA GLN A 251 -37.34 1.06 -21.95
C GLN A 251 -36.89 -0.39 -21.72
#